data_AF-A0A0Q3WXS3-F1
#
_entry.id   AF-A0A0Q3WXS3-F1
#
_cell.length_a   1.000
_cell.length_b   1.000
_cell.length_c   1.000
_cell.angle_alpha   90.00
_cell.angle_beta   90.00
_cell.angle_gamma   90.00
#
_symmetry.space_group_name_H-M   'P 1'
#
loop_
_entity.id
_entity.type
_entity.pdbx_description
1 polymer ?
#
loop_
_entity_poly.entity_id
_entity_poly.type
_entity_poly.pdbx_seq_one_letter_code
_entity_poly.pdbx_strand_id
1 'polypeptide(L)'
;MTRINKWGIFFCLCCICFFLGTKLVGKTEASFSSQVFLGKISMTSAFVFPATIIDLKERAFTIANSIDQYFKTMKQPSNKLGFSEVEDRLDRAIRIKQYINSFFVINNELAGYYQRVHNDSDLKYVVDGYRNVNDLINEKRITERSQQIDEMIEFYIEKLKLLEQEEKNKNSQEKVRAEHDEKYEKDISNLR
;
A
#
# COMPACT_ATOMS: atom_id res chain seq x y z
N MET A 1 14.53 -57.92 -57.67
CA MET A 1 13.44 -57.63 -56.71
C MET A 1 14.06 -57.08 -55.43
N THR A 2 14.24 -55.77 -55.36
CA THR A 2 14.88 -55.08 -54.23
C THR A 2 13.82 -54.23 -53.54
N ARG A 3 13.31 -54.73 -52.41
CA ARG A 3 12.37 -54.03 -51.53
C ARG A 3 13.12 -52.90 -50.82
N ILE A 4 12.87 -51.66 -51.23
CA ILE A 4 13.34 -50.47 -50.51
C ILE A 4 12.41 -50.28 -49.30
N ASN A 5 12.96 -50.43 -48.10
CA ASN A 5 12.24 -50.26 -46.84
C ASN A 5 11.86 -48.79 -46.63
N LYS A 6 10.55 -48.48 -46.71
CA LYS A 6 9.97 -47.12 -46.54
C LYS A 6 10.25 -46.46 -45.18
N TRP A 7 10.74 -47.19 -44.19
CA TRP A 7 11.00 -46.68 -42.83
C TRP A 7 12.35 -45.95 -42.66
N GLY A 8 13.35 -46.25 -43.50
CA GLY A 8 14.65 -45.57 -43.44
C GLY A 8 14.63 -44.14 -43.99
N ILE A 9 13.72 -43.85 -44.91
CA ILE A 9 13.56 -42.51 -45.51
C ILE A 9 12.90 -41.54 -44.51
N PHE A 10 11.99 -42.04 -43.66
CA PHE A 10 11.27 -41.22 -42.68
C PHE A 10 12.18 -40.76 -41.53
N PHE A 11 13.16 -41.59 -41.13
CA PHE A 11 14.13 -41.25 -40.07
C PHE A 11 15.21 -40.25 -40.54
N CYS A 12 15.44 -40.15 -41.85
CA CYS A 12 16.40 -39.21 -42.43
C CYS A 12 15.82 -37.79 -42.61
N LEU A 13 14.50 -37.66 -42.83
CA LEU A 13 13.82 -36.38 -43.01
C LEU A 13 13.77 -35.51 -41.75
N CYS A 14 13.78 -36.12 -40.54
CA CYS A 14 13.79 -35.38 -39.28
C CYS A 14 15.11 -34.59 -39.08
N CYS A 15 16.24 -35.15 -39.52
CA CYS A 15 17.56 -34.56 -39.34
C CYS A 15 17.81 -33.35 -40.27
N ILE A 16 17.24 -33.36 -41.47
CA ILE A 16 17.39 -32.26 -42.43
C ILE A 16 16.57 -31.04 -42.00
N CYS A 17 15.38 -31.25 -41.42
CA CYS A 17 14.54 -30.16 -40.90
C CYS A 17 15.21 -29.39 -39.74
N PHE A 18 15.95 -30.08 -38.86
CA PHE A 18 16.70 -29.42 -37.78
C PHE A 18 17.89 -28.61 -38.33
N PHE A 19 18.59 -29.11 -39.36
CA PHE A 19 19.74 -28.44 -39.96
C PHE A 19 19.35 -27.23 -40.84
N LEU A 20 18.17 -27.26 -41.48
CA LEU A 20 17.60 -26.08 -42.15
C LEU A 20 17.09 -25.04 -41.15
N GLY A 21 16.53 -25.48 -40.01
CA GLY A 21 16.11 -24.61 -38.91
C GLY A 21 17.25 -23.78 -38.33
N THR A 22 18.42 -24.36 -38.09
CA THR A 22 19.59 -23.62 -37.55
C THR A 22 20.21 -22.64 -38.55
N LYS A 23 20.01 -22.84 -39.86
CA LYS A 23 20.43 -21.89 -40.91
C LYS A 23 19.44 -20.75 -41.12
N LEU A 24 18.15 -20.94 -40.80
CA LEU A 24 17.12 -19.90 -40.88
C LEU A 24 17.02 -19.06 -39.59
N VAL A 25 17.31 -19.66 -38.43
CA VAL A 25 17.31 -19.00 -37.12
C VAL A 25 18.47 -18.01 -36.96
N GLY A 26 19.52 -18.09 -37.79
CA GLY A 26 20.58 -17.07 -37.84
C GLY A 26 20.24 -15.81 -38.65
N LYS A 27 19.08 -15.73 -39.32
CA LYS A 27 18.65 -14.54 -40.09
C LYS A 27 17.44 -13.81 -39.48
N THR A 28 16.92 -14.31 -38.37
CA THR A 28 15.98 -13.59 -37.50
C THR A 28 16.62 -13.23 -36.17
N GLU A 29 17.95 -13.20 -36.11
CA GLU A 29 18.63 -12.36 -35.15
C GLU A 29 18.23 -10.92 -35.46
N ALA A 30 17.43 -10.33 -34.57
CA ALA A 30 17.22 -8.90 -34.53
C ALA A 30 18.59 -8.22 -34.59
N SER A 31 18.92 -7.66 -35.75
CA SER A 31 20.13 -6.88 -35.94
C SER A 31 19.97 -5.58 -35.18
N PHE A 32 20.24 -5.61 -33.87
CA PHE A 32 20.68 -4.43 -33.13
C PHE A 32 22.08 -4.12 -33.64
N SER A 33 22.11 -3.40 -34.76
CA SER A 33 23.31 -2.96 -35.46
C SER A 33 24.17 -2.09 -34.55
N SER A 34 25.43 -2.52 -34.42
CA SER A 34 26.61 -1.77 -33.98
C SER A 34 26.46 -0.95 -32.69
N GLN A 35 27.05 -1.51 -31.64
CA GLN A 35 27.68 -0.83 -30.51
C GLN A 35 27.94 0.66 -30.77
N VAL A 36 27.00 1.51 -30.35
CA VAL A 36 27.38 2.81 -29.81
C VAL A 36 28.25 2.48 -28.60
N PHE A 37 29.43 3.08 -28.50
CA PHE A 37 30.33 2.97 -27.36
C PHE A 37 29.58 3.42 -26.09
N LEU A 38 28.83 2.50 -25.50
CA LEU A 38 28.13 2.70 -24.25
C LEU A 38 29.19 2.54 -23.18
N GLY A 39 29.79 3.67 -22.80
CA GLY A 39 30.67 3.75 -21.66
C GLY A 39 30.01 3.01 -20.50
N LYS A 40 30.66 1.93 -20.05
CA LYS A 40 30.35 1.17 -18.83
C LYS A 40 28.85 1.17 -18.50
N ILE A 41 28.05 0.40 -19.24
CA ILE A 41 26.70 0.05 -18.77
C ILE A 41 26.88 -0.83 -17.55
N SER A 42 26.93 -0.19 -16.39
CA SER A 42 26.67 -0.83 -15.12
C SER A 42 25.28 -1.42 -15.22
N MET A 43 25.18 -2.76 -15.30
CA MET A 43 23.91 -3.47 -15.15
C MET A 43 23.38 -3.23 -13.73
N THR A 44 22.84 -2.05 -13.44
CA THR A 44 22.43 -1.66 -12.08
C THR A 44 21.32 -0.61 -12.03
N SER A 45 20.54 -0.43 -13.10
CA SER A 45 19.27 0.28 -12.97
C SER A 45 18.21 -0.36 -13.87
N ALA A 46 17.07 -0.73 -13.27
CA ALA A 46 15.88 -0.93 -14.06
C ALA A 46 15.56 0.41 -14.73
N PHE A 47 15.55 0.44 -16.06
CA PHE A 47 15.13 1.61 -16.84
C PHE A 47 13.68 1.93 -16.43
N VAL A 48 13.46 3.02 -15.69
CA VAL A 48 12.11 3.40 -15.25
C VAL A 48 11.44 4.19 -16.36
N PHE A 49 10.32 3.71 -16.88
CA PHE A 49 9.65 4.39 -17.98
C PHE A 49 9.01 5.70 -17.51
N PRO A 50 8.97 6.76 -18.35
CA PRO A 50 8.28 8.00 -18.02
C PRO A 50 6.82 7.80 -17.59
N ALA A 51 6.11 6.86 -18.23
CA ALA A 51 4.74 6.51 -17.87
C ALA A 51 4.61 6.04 -16.41
N THR A 52 5.58 5.29 -15.89
CA THR A 52 5.60 4.84 -14.49
C THR A 52 5.72 6.02 -13.53
N ILE A 53 6.59 6.99 -13.83
CA ILE A 53 6.75 8.19 -13.01
C ILE A 53 5.48 9.05 -13.03
N ILE A 54 4.81 9.14 -14.18
CA ILE A 54 3.54 9.87 -14.31
C ILE A 54 2.45 9.22 -13.47
N ASP A 55 2.27 7.89 -13.55
CA ASP A 55 1.28 7.16 -12.74
C ASP A 55 1.52 7.35 -11.23
N LEU A 56 2.77 7.17 -10.79
CA LEU A 56 3.14 7.37 -9.39
C LEU A 56 2.82 8.81 -8.92
N LYS A 57 3.14 9.80 -9.76
CA LYS A 57 2.83 11.21 -9.47
C LYS A 57 1.32 11.42 -9.35
N GLU A 58 0.52 10.99 -10.33
CA GLU A 58 -0.94 11.17 -10.33
C GLU A 58 -1.61 10.50 -9.13
N ARG A 59 -1.15 9.29 -8.76
CA ARG A 59 -1.61 8.58 -7.57
C ARG A 59 -1.25 9.35 -6.29
N ALA A 60 -0.02 9.86 -6.18
CA ALA A 60 0.39 10.67 -5.03
C ALA A 60 -0.46 11.94 -4.89
N PHE A 61 -0.72 12.66 -5.99
CA PHE A 61 -1.60 13.84 -5.99
C PHE A 61 -3.03 13.49 -5.54
N THR A 62 -3.58 12.40 -6.06
CA THR A 62 -4.93 11.94 -5.71
C THR A 62 -5.02 11.60 -4.22
N ILE A 63 -4.02 10.89 -3.68
CA ILE A 63 -3.96 10.56 -2.26
C ILE A 63 -3.78 11.82 -1.41
N ALA A 64 -2.87 12.73 -1.78
CA ALA A 64 -2.63 13.97 -1.04
C ALA A 64 -3.88 14.86 -0.98
N ASN A 65 -4.64 14.96 -2.07
CA ASN A 65 -5.91 15.67 -2.10
C ASN A 65 -6.98 14.98 -1.25
N SER A 66 -7.02 13.65 -1.25
CA SER A 66 -7.93 12.87 -0.40
C SER A 66 -7.62 13.13 1.09
N ILE A 67 -6.35 13.07 1.48
CA ILE A 67 -5.90 13.42 2.85
C ILE A 67 -6.37 14.83 3.20
N ASP A 68 -6.15 15.82 2.33
CA ASP A 68 -6.57 17.20 2.58
C ASP A 68 -8.08 17.36 2.80
N GLN A 69 -8.90 16.69 2.00
CA GLN A 69 -10.35 16.71 2.15
C GLN A 69 -10.80 16.05 3.46
N TYR A 70 -10.18 14.92 3.82
CA TYR A 70 -10.50 14.25 5.08
C TYR A 70 -10.17 15.13 6.28
N PHE A 71 -9.02 15.80 6.29
CA PHE A 71 -8.66 16.71 7.38
C PHE A 71 -9.62 17.88 7.53
N LYS A 72 -10.10 18.45 6.41
CA LYS A 72 -11.07 19.55 6.42
C LYS A 72 -12.42 19.17 7.01
N THR A 73 -12.81 17.90 6.88
CA THR A 73 -14.10 17.38 7.36
C THR A 73 -14.01 16.77 8.75
N MET A 74 -12.80 16.59 9.27
CA MET A 74 -12.56 15.94 10.54
C MET A 74 -12.94 16.86 11.71
N LYS A 75 -13.74 16.32 12.64
CA LYS A 75 -14.08 17.01 13.89
C LYS A 75 -13.02 16.72 14.95
N GLN A 76 -12.72 17.73 15.75
CA GLN A 76 -11.81 17.60 16.88
C GLN A 76 -12.27 16.50 17.85
N PRO A 77 -11.31 15.81 18.51
CA PRO A 77 -11.59 14.88 19.61
C PRO A 77 -12.44 15.53 20.71
N SER A 78 -13.31 14.74 21.35
CA SER A 78 -14.15 15.23 22.44
C SER A 78 -14.44 14.13 23.44
N ASN A 79 -14.46 14.48 24.72
CA ASN A 79 -14.76 13.54 25.81
C ASN A 79 -16.25 13.18 25.91
N LYS A 80 -17.13 13.92 25.22
CA LYS A 80 -18.59 13.73 25.25
C LYS A 80 -19.11 12.67 24.27
N LEU A 81 -18.22 12.02 23.52
CA LEU A 81 -18.57 11.03 22.52
C LEU A 81 -19.00 9.72 23.20
N GLY A 82 -20.09 9.12 22.70
CA GLY A 82 -20.51 7.78 23.07
C GLY A 82 -19.75 6.70 22.31
N PHE A 83 -19.86 5.43 22.75
CA PHE A 83 -19.06 4.31 22.25
C PHE A 83 -19.08 4.18 20.71
N SER A 84 -20.26 4.06 20.11
CA SER A 84 -20.41 3.91 18.65
C SER A 84 -19.82 5.08 17.86
N GLU A 85 -19.90 6.31 18.38
CA GLU A 85 -19.32 7.47 17.71
C GLU A 85 -17.79 7.48 17.81
N VAL A 86 -17.23 7.00 18.93
CA VAL A 86 -15.78 6.85 19.10
C VAL A 86 -15.24 5.78 18.15
N GLU A 87 -15.89 4.62 18.04
CA GLU A 87 -15.49 3.57 17.10
C GLU A 87 -15.48 4.08 15.65
N ASP A 88 -16.57 4.71 15.20
CA ASP A 88 -16.68 5.23 13.84
C ASP A 88 -15.61 6.32 13.54
N ARG A 89 -15.28 7.15 14.53
CA ARG A 89 -14.18 8.14 14.40
C ARG A 89 -12.80 7.50 14.39
N LEU A 90 -12.55 6.47 15.21
CA LEU A 90 -11.31 5.70 15.22
C LEU A 90 -11.09 5.04 13.86
N ASP A 91 -12.10 4.36 13.34
CA ASP A 91 -12.10 3.71 12.04
C ASP A 91 -11.74 4.68 10.90
N ARG A 92 -12.32 5.88 10.92
CA ARG A 92 -11.97 6.93 9.95
C ARG A 92 -10.52 7.39 10.10
N ALA A 93 -10.05 7.61 11.33
CA ALA A 93 -8.67 8.03 11.57
C ALA A 93 -7.66 6.98 11.07
N ILE A 94 -7.92 5.69 11.32
CA ILE A 94 -7.11 4.57 10.81
C ILE A 94 -7.10 4.54 9.28
N ARG A 95 -8.25 4.71 8.61
CA ARG A 95 -8.32 4.79 7.14
C ARG A 95 -7.47 5.93 6.58
N ILE A 96 -7.49 7.09 7.24
CA ILE A 96 -6.67 8.24 6.82
C ILE A 96 -5.18 7.95 7.03
N LYS A 97 -4.81 7.29 8.12
CA LYS A 97 -3.43 6.84 8.35
C LYS A 97 -2.95 5.91 7.24
N GLN A 98 -3.81 5.01 6.74
CA GLN A 98 -3.47 4.13 5.61
C GLN A 98 -3.23 4.91 4.32
N TYR A 99 -4.00 5.96 4.04
CA TYR A 99 -3.75 6.85 2.90
C TYR A 99 -2.41 7.58 3.04
N ILE A 100 -2.11 8.11 4.22
CA ILE A 100 -0.81 8.76 4.51
C ILE A 100 0.35 7.79 4.30
N ASN A 101 0.24 6.56 4.81
CA ASN A 101 1.27 5.53 4.60
C ASN A 101 1.44 5.20 3.12
N SER A 102 0.33 5.07 2.37
CA SER A 102 0.36 4.83 0.93
C SER A 102 1.03 5.95 0.16
N PHE A 103 0.83 7.21 0.57
CA PHE A 103 1.54 8.35 0.03
C PHE A 103 3.06 8.24 0.24
N PHE A 104 3.49 7.93 1.48
CA PHE A 104 4.92 7.80 1.79
C PHE A 104 5.58 6.63 1.05
N VAL A 105 4.85 5.52 0.81
CA VAL A 105 5.35 4.43 -0.02
C VAL A 105 5.66 4.91 -1.44
N ILE A 106 4.75 5.65 -2.07
CA ILE A 106 4.97 6.21 -3.41
C ILE A 106 6.14 7.21 -3.42
N ASN A 107 6.19 8.10 -2.41
CA ASN A 107 7.28 9.07 -2.29
C ASN A 107 8.65 8.37 -2.14
N ASN A 108 8.72 7.31 -1.34
CA ASN A 108 9.94 6.52 -1.15
C ASN A 108 10.34 5.76 -2.43
N GLU A 109 9.36 5.26 -3.19
CA GLU A 109 9.64 4.63 -4.49
C GLU A 109 10.25 5.63 -5.48
N LEU A 110 9.65 6.82 -5.59
CA LEU A 110 10.18 7.93 -6.39
C LEU A 110 11.55 8.39 -5.92
N ALA A 111 11.78 8.47 -4.61
CA ALA A 111 13.10 8.77 -4.04
C ALA A 111 14.14 7.73 -4.44
N GLY A 112 13.76 6.44 -4.47
CA GLY A 112 14.60 5.35 -4.92
C GLY A 112 14.99 5.47 -6.40
N TYR A 113 14.07 5.88 -7.27
CA TYR A 113 14.41 6.19 -8.66
C TYR A 113 15.32 7.42 -8.75
N TYR A 114 14.98 8.50 -8.04
CA TYR A 114 15.76 9.73 -8.00
C TYR A 114 17.22 9.51 -7.58
N GLN A 115 17.47 8.71 -6.53
CA GLN A 115 18.82 8.37 -6.06
C GLN A 115 19.66 7.60 -7.10
N ARG A 116 19.01 6.87 -8.02
CA ARG A 116 19.69 6.12 -9.08
C ARG A 116 20.05 6.99 -10.28
N VAL A 117 19.36 8.12 -10.48
CA VAL A 117 19.61 9.06 -11.57
C VAL A 117 20.79 9.97 -11.22
N HIS A 118 21.99 9.63 -11.70
CA HIS A 118 23.20 10.43 -11.50
C HIS A 118 23.29 11.59 -12.50
N ASN A 119 22.63 12.72 -12.20
CA ASN A 119 22.69 13.96 -13.02
C ASN A 119 22.48 13.75 -14.53
N ASP A 120 21.81 12.67 -14.92
CA ASP A 120 21.54 12.33 -16.31
C ASP A 120 20.43 13.23 -16.83
N SER A 121 20.76 14.07 -17.81
CA SER A 121 19.81 15.01 -18.41
C SER A 121 18.62 14.31 -19.08
N ASP A 122 18.81 13.07 -19.55
CA ASP A 122 17.78 12.32 -20.25
C ASP A 122 16.72 11.75 -19.29
N LEU A 123 17.04 11.72 -17.99
CA LEU A 123 16.18 11.23 -16.91
C LEU A 123 15.59 12.37 -16.06
N LYS A 124 15.56 13.60 -16.59
CA LYS A 124 14.98 14.77 -15.91
C LYS A 124 13.54 14.53 -15.42
N TYR A 125 12.75 13.74 -16.15
CA TYR A 125 11.37 13.40 -15.75
C TYR A 125 11.29 12.68 -14.40
N VAL A 126 12.32 11.90 -14.01
CA VAL A 126 12.39 11.24 -12.70
C VAL A 126 12.63 12.28 -11.60
N VAL A 127 13.56 13.21 -11.85
CA VAL A 127 13.89 14.31 -10.93
C VAL A 127 12.66 15.18 -10.68
N ASP A 128 12.00 15.61 -11.76
CA ASP A 128 10.80 16.43 -11.69
C ASP A 128 9.64 15.66 -11.03
N GLY A 129 9.48 14.37 -11.35
CA GLY A 129 8.49 13.50 -10.72
C GLY A 129 8.64 13.40 -9.20
N TYR A 130 9.86 13.13 -8.73
CA TYR A 130 10.15 13.07 -7.30
C TYR A 130 9.96 14.42 -6.61
N ARG A 131 10.51 15.51 -7.16
CA ARG A 131 10.36 16.85 -6.56
C ARG A 131 8.90 17.25 -6.40
N ASN A 132 8.09 17.08 -7.45
CA ASN A 132 6.66 17.38 -7.38
C ASN A 132 5.95 16.64 -6.26
N VAL A 133 6.22 15.34 -6.07
CA VAL A 133 5.58 14.57 -5.00
C VAL A 133 6.15 14.92 -3.63
N ASN A 134 7.46 15.16 -3.52
CA ASN A 134 8.09 15.56 -2.27
C ASN A 134 7.59 16.93 -1.80
N ASP A 135 7.37 17.88 -2.71
CA ASP A 135 6.87 19.22 -2.38
C ASP A 135 5.46 19.16 -1.76
N LEU A 136 4.62 18.19 -2.17
CA LEU A 136 3.30 17.95 -1.57
C LEU A 136 3.37 17.66 -0.07
N ILE A 137 4.47 17.09 0.44
CA ILE A 137 4.64 16.83 1.88
C ILE A 137 4.52 18.13 2.66
N ASN A 138 5.19 19.18 2.19
CA ASN A 138 5.19 20.49 2.82
C ASN A 138 3.92 21.27 2.50
N GLU A 139 3.53 21.33 1.22
CA GLU A 139 2.35 22.08 0.78
C GLU A 139 1.06 21.62 1.47
N LYS A 140 0.90 20.30 1.63
CA LYS A 140 -0.28 19.70 2.26
C LYS A 140 -0.04 19.34 3.72
N ARG A 141 1.12 19.70 4.29
CA ARG A 141 1.50 19.44 5.69
C ARG A 141 1.30 17.98 6.09
N ILE A 142 1.65 17.03 5.22
CA ILE A 142 1.35 15.59 5.37
C ILE A 142 1.99 15.02 6.63
N THR A 143 3.21 15.43 6.96
CA THR A 143 3.93 14.97 8.15
C THR A 143 3.24 15.40 9.44
N GLU A 144 2.89 16.68 9.56
CA GLU A 144 2.20 17.21 10.73
C GLU A 144 0.81 16.58 10.89
N ARG A 145 0.10 16.41 9.77
CA ARG A 145 -1.17 15.70 9.70
C ARG A 145 -1.02 14.24 10.15
N SER A 146 0.03 13.55 9.75
CA SER A 146 0.30 12.19 10.24
C SER A 146 0.38 12.15 11.76
N GLN A 147 1.11 13.08 12.37
CA GLN A 147 1.25 13.17 13.83
C GLN A 147 -0.11 13.43 14.50
N GLN A 148 -0.89 14.38 13.98
CA GLN A 148 -2.24 14.66 14.49
C GLN A 148 -3.15 13.42 14.43
N ILE A 149 -3.05 12.61 13.38
CA ILE A 149 -3.86 11.39 13.25
C ILE A 149 -3.41 10.33 14.26
N ASP A 150 -2.11 10.20 14.50
CA ASP A 150 -1.58 9.28 15.50
C ASP A 150 -2.10 9.65 16.90
N GLU A 151 -2.03 10.92 17.27
CA GLU A 151 -2.59 11.45 18.53
C GLU A 151 -4.10 11.18 18.64
N MET A 152 -4.85 11.37 17.55
CA MET A 152 -6.29 11.11 17.54
C MET A 152 -6.62 9.63 17.69
N ILE A 153 -5.86 8.74 17.04
CA ILE A 153 -6.03 7.29 17.17
C ILE A 153 -5.78 6.88 18.62
N GLU A 154 -4.70 7.34 19.23
CA GLU A 154 -4.37 7.07 20.63
C GLU A 154 -5.49 7.53 21.57
N PHE A 155 -5.98 8.77 21.38
CA PHE A 155 -7.10 9.31 22.14
C PHE A 155 -8.36 8.44 22.04
N TYR A 156 -8.76 8.03 20.82
CA TYR A 156 -9.97 7.23 20.66
C TYR A 156 -9.83 5.82 21.25
N ILE A 157 -8.66 5.20 21.13
CA ILE A 157 -8.37 3.91 21.76
C ILE A 157 -8.49 4.02 23.28
N GLU A 158 -7.91 5.06 23.88
CA GLU A 158 -8.02 5.29 25.32
C GLU A 158 -9.48 5.52 25.73
N LYS A 159 -10.23 6.32 24.97
CA LYS A 159 -11.64 6.58 25.24
C LYS A 159 -12.50 5.32 25.17
N LEU A 160 -12.28 4.42 24.20
CA LEU A 160 -12.99 3.15 24.13
C LEU A 160 -12.73 2.29 25.38
N LYS A 161 -11.47 2.19 25.81
CA LYS A 161 -11.12 1.45 27.04
C LYS A 161 -11.84 2.00 28.27
N LEU A 162 -11.93 3.32 28.40
CA LEU A 162 -12.65 3.98 29.51
C LEU A 162 -14.15 3.65 29.45
N LEU A 163 -14.78 3.74 28.28
CA LEU A 163 -16.19 3.43 28.11
C LEU A 163 -16.51 1.96 28.42
N GLU A 164 -15.65 1.03 27.98
CA GLU A 164 -15.78 -0.40 28.32
C GLU A 164 -15.65 -0.67 29.81
N GLN A 165 -14.74 0.04 30.50
CA GLN A 165 -14.58 -0.07 31.95
C GLN A 165 -15.79 0.47 32.70
N GLU A 166 -16.32 1.63 32.27
CA GLU A 166 -17.53 2.21 32.84
C GLU A 166 -18.74 1.26 32.70
N GLU A 167 -18.89 0.59 31.56
CA GLU A 167 -19.94 -0.39 31.33
C GLU A 167 -19.77 -1.64 32.21
N LYS A 168 -18.55 -2.19 32.30
CA LYS A 168 -18.25 -3.33 33.19
C LYS A 168 -18.53 -3.00 34.65
N ASN A 169 -18.17 -1.80 35.10
CA ASN A 169 -18.40 -1.36 36.47
C ASN A 169 -19.90 -1.20 36.78
N LYS A 170 -20.67 -0.62 35.86
CA LYS A 170 -22.15 -0.53 35.98
C LYS A 170 -22.80 -1.90 36.08
N ASN A 171 -22.44 -2.82 35.18
CA ASN A 171 -22.98 -4.18 35.17
C ASN A 171 -22.64 -4.95 36.45
N SER A 172 -21.45 -4.70 37.01
CA SER A 172 -21.03 -5.31 38.28
C SER A 172 -21.80 -4.75 39.47
N GLN A 173 -22.04 -3.43 39.51
CA GLN A 173 -22.85 -2.79 40.55
C GLN A 173 -24.33 -3.22 40.49
N GLU A 174 -24.90 -3.35 39.29
CA GLU A 174 -26.28 -3.84 39.12
C GLU A 174 -26.43 -5.29 39.58
N LYS A 175 -25.45 -6.16 39.30
CA LYS A 175 -25.44 -7.54 39.81
C LYS A 175 -25.40 -7.61 41.33
N VAL A 176 -24.50 -6.84 41.96
CA VAL A 176 -24.39 -6.80 43.43
C VAL A 176 -25.70 -6.28 44.05
N ARG A 177 -26.35 -5.31 43.41
CA ARG A 177 -27.65 -4.79 43.87
C ARG A 177 -28.76 -5.84 43.74
N ALA A 178 -28.84 -6.53 42.60
CA ALA A 178 -29.84 -7.59 42.38
C ALA A 178 -29.66 -8.77 43.36
N GLU A 179 -28.43 -9.20 43.63
CA GLU A 179 -28.13 -10.25 44.61
C GLU A 179 -28.48 -9.85 46.04
N HIS A 180 -28.28 -8.57 46.40
CA HIS A 180 -28.67 -8.05 47.71
C HIS A 180 -30.20 -8.01 47.86
N ASP A 181 -30.92 -7.57 46.83
CA ASP A 181 -32.38 -7.47 46.84
C ASP A 181 -33.04 -8.87 46.88
N GLU A 182 -32.50 -9.84 46.13
CA GLU A 182 -32.97 -11.23 46.12
C GLU A 182 -32.74 -11.93 47.46
N LYS A 183 -31.61 -11.64 48.13
CA LYS A 183 -31.33 -12.12 49.49
C LYS A 183 -32.31 -11.53 50.51
N TYR A 184 -32.57 -10.24 50.43
CA TYR A 184 -33.51 -9.55 51.33
C TYR A 184 -34.94 -10.10 51.21
N GLU A 185 -35.39 -10.37 49.98
CA GLU A 185 -36.73 -10.90 49.71
C GLU A 185 -36.89 -12.33 50.23
N LYS A 186 -35.86 -13.16 50.08
CA LYS A 186 -35.81 -14.52 50.63
C LYS A 186 -35.83 -14.53 52.15
N ASP A 187 -35.09 -13.65 52.80
CA ASP A 187 -35.05 -13.53 54.26
C ASP A 187 -36.42 -13.09 54.83
N ILE A 188 -37.15 -12.21 54.15
CA ILE A 188 -38.51 -11.81 54.54
C ILE A 188 -39.53 -12.95 54.33
N SER A 189 -39.39 -13.74 53.26
CA SER A 189 -40.31 -14.87 53.01
C SER A 189 -40.21 -16.00 54.04
N ASN A 190 -39.03 -16.20 54.64
CA ASN A 190 -38.79 -17.22 55.66
C ASN A 190 -39.31 -16.84 57.06
N LEU A 191 -39.76 -15.59 57.25
CA LEU A 191 -40.29 -15.06 58.51
C LEU A 191 -41.83 -15.07 58.58
N ARG A 192 -42.52 -15.48 57.51
CA ARG A 192 -43.99 -15.64 57.45
C ARG A 192 -44.38 -17.11 57.51
#